data_AF-A0AAV2R6B9-F1
#
_entry.id   AF-A0AAV2R6B9-F1
#
_cell.length_a   1.000
_cell.length_b   1.000
_cell.length_c   1.000
_cell.angle_alpha   90.00
_cell.angle_beta   90.00
_cell.angle_gamma   90.00
#
_symmetry.space_group_name_H-M   'P 1'
#
loop_
_entity.id
_entity.type
_entity.pdbx_description
1 polymer ?
#
loop_
_entity_poly.entity_id
_entity_poly.type
_entity_poly.pdbx_seq_one_letter_code
_entity_poly.pdbx_strand_id
1 'polypeptide(L)'
;FYEILSNWQLSEYQLKELSFPQKHPFDSNRAEIAKPYHKFFHHISDPIRRKCGHCKRIYSVYNPPKPCRYHWRGYRHELGVNICCNRPKGGAFCATAPRCVTDDVDANNLLGYKNTSVVGRGGPDVYAIDAEMVYTEDCMEACAVTLVGANCKVVYETRFLPDKPIIDYNTHHSDLTEKDFRYTSTTLNHVHQELLRYLGPSTILVGHGLSHDLLRLKLIHNKIVDTSVLFPLKDGKTRGLQSLEEEYLEDKAESDHKLKCTGDAIVTMRLALLK
;
A
#
# COMPACT_ATOMS: atom_id res chain seq x y z
N PHE A 1 -21.47 1.29 -15.61
CA PHE A 1 -20.57 1.26 -14.45
C PHE A 1 -19.51 2.36 -14.51
N TYR A 2 -18.58 2.35 -15.49
CA TYR A 2 -17.52 3.37 -15.63
C TYR A 2 -18.01 4.83 -15.52
N GLU A 3 -19.08 5.21 -16.25
CA GLU A 3 -19.66 6.56 -16.19
C GLU A 3 -20.24 6.93 -14.81
N ILE A 4 -20.81 5.96 -14.09
CA ILE A 4 -21.35 6.18 -12.75
C ILE A 4 -20.19 6.42 -11.78
N LEU A 5 -19.20 5.54 -11.81
CA LEU A 5 -18.04 5.59 -10.93
C LEU A 5 -17.17 6.83 -11.20
N SER A 6 -17.21 7.36 -12.41
CA SER A 6 -16.52 8.61 -12.77
C SER A 6 -16.96 9.80 -11.89
N ASN A 7 -18.18 9.80 -11.35
CA ASN A 7 -18.68 10.85 -10.45
C ASN A 7 -18.07 10.80 -9.04
N TRP A 8 -17.37 9.70 -8.71
CA TRP A 8 -16.79 9.44 -7.40
C TRP A 8 -15.26 9.56 -7.38
N GLN A 9 -14.68 10.06 -8.47
CA GLN A 9 -13.24 10.27 -8.57
C GLN A 9 -12.76 11.32 -7.57
N LEU A 10 -11.59 11.10 -7.01
CA LEU A 10 -10.89 12.10 -6.21
C LEU A 10 -10.54 13.31 -7.08
N SER A 11 -10.84 14.51 -6.57
CA SER A 11 -10.37 15.76 -7.16
C SER A 11 -8.85 15.90 -7.04
N GLU A 12 -8.24 16.77 -7.86
CA GLU A 12 -6.80 17.08 -7.75
C GLU A 12 -6.41 17.59 -6.35
N TYR A 13 -7.32 18.31 -5.69
CA TYR A 13 -7.13 18.76 -4.31
C TYR A 13 -7.07 17.56 -3.34
N GLN A 14 -8.01 16.62 -3.45
CA GLN A 14 -8.03 15.42 -2.62
C GLN A 14 -6.81 14.53 -2.88
N LEU A 15 -6.37 14.39 -4.13
CA LEU A 15 -5.15 13.63 -4.45
C LEU A 15 -3.92 14.20 -3.73
N LYS A 16 -3.80 15.53 -3.65
CA LYS A 16 -2.72 16.20 -2.90
C LYS A 16 -2.86 15.99 -1.39
N GLU A 17 -4.04 16.26 -0.84
CA GLU A 17 -4.30 16.10 0.61
C GLU A 17 -4.05 14.68 1.10
N LEU A 18 -4.38 13.67 0.28
CA LEU A 18 -4.19 12.25 0.58
C LEU A 18 -2.79 11.73 0.21
N SER A 19 -1.86 12.64 -0.16
CA SER A 19 -0.46 12.33 -0.46
C SER A 19 -0.27 11.33 -1.60
N PHE A 20 -1.13 11.34 -2.62
CA PHE A 20 -0.90 10.54 -3.83
C PHE A 20 0.33 11.03 -4.60
N PRO A 21 1.18 10.14 -5.14
CA PRO A 21 2.29 10.54 -5.99
C PRO A 21 1.84 11.38 -7.18
N GLN A 22 2.43 12.55 -7.35
CA GLN A 22 2.21 13.47 -8.46
C GLN A 22 3.47 13.56 -9.33
N LYS A 23 3.32 14.06 -10.57
CA LYS A 23 4.46 14.33 -11.44
C LYS A 23 5.23 15.55 -10.89
N HIS A 24 6.55 15.44 -10.74
CA HIS A 24 7.36 16.59 -10.39
C HIS A 24 7.33 17.65 -11.52
N PRO A 25 7.18 18.94 -11.20
CA PRO A 25 6.96 20.00 -12.20
C PRO A 25 8.13 20.17 -13.17
N PHE A 26 9.36 19.87 -12.73
CA PHE A 26 10.59 20.13 -13.50
C PHE A 26 11.43 18.88 -13.82
N ASP A 27 11.04 17.71 -13.33
CA ASP A 27 11.82 16.47 -13.50
C ASP A 27 10.88 15.33 -13.86
N SER A 28 10.87 14.92 -15.13
CA SER A 28 9.99 13.86 -15.61
C SER A 28 10.30 12.49 -15.03
N ASN A 29 11.47 12.29 -14.43
CA ASN A 29 11.91 11.02 -13.85
C ASN A 29 11.62 10.94 -12.34
N ARG A 30 11.08 12.01 -11.76
CA ARG A 30 10.83 12.14 -10.32
C ARG A 30 9.34 12.37 -10.05
N ALA A 31 8.83 11.71 -9.02
CA ALA A 31 7.53 12.03 -8.44
C ALA A 31 7.68 13.05 -7.32
N GLU A 32 6.60 13.74 -7.00
CA GLU A 32 6.49 14.57 -5.82
C GLU A 32 5.25 14.18 -5.01
N ILE A 33 5.26 14.50 -3.72
CA ILE A 33 4.12 14.29 -2.84
C ILE A 33 3.87 15.59 -2.11
N ALA A 34 2.61 16.01 -2.07
CA ALA A 34 2.24 17.27 -1.46
C ALA A 34 2.49 17.24 0.06
N LYS A 35 2.86 18.40 0.61
CA LYS A 35 3.01 18.62 2.05
C LYS A 35 1.68 19.10 2.65
N PRO A 36 1.36 18.79 3.92
CA PRO A 36 2.16 17.97 4.84
C PRO A 36 2.11 16.50 4.40
N TYR A 37 3.26 15.85 4.43
CA TYR A 37 3.30 14.46 4.03
C TYR A 37 2.46 13.60 4.98
N HIS A 38 1.83 12.54 4.45
CA HIS A 38 1.18 11.52 5.28
C HIS A 38 2.14 10.99 6.37
N LYS A 39 1.61 10.43 7.46
CA LYS A 39 2.36 9.93 8.64
C LYS A 39 3.51 8.94 8.34
N PHE A 40 3.59 8.43 7.12
CA PHE A 40 4.61 7.49 6.63
C PHE A 40 5.84 8.18 6.03
N PHE A 41 5.75 9.48 5.77
CA PHE A 41 6.86 10.28 5.28
C PHE A 41 7.47 11.03 6.45
N HIS A 42 8.47 10.43 7.06
CA HIS A 42 9.40 11.22 7.83
C HIS A 42 10.35 11.89 6.84
N HIS A 43 10.40 13.22 6.84
CA HIS A 43 11.51 13.92 6.21
C HIS A 43 12.77 13.40 6.88
N ILE A 44 13.59 12.64 6.14
CA ILE A 44 14.87 12.13 6.62
C ILE A 44 15.80 13.33 6.70
N SER A 45 15.65 14.14 7.75
CA SER A 45 16.56 15.25 8.06
C SER A 45 17.91 14.71 8.54
N ASP A 46 17.90 13.53 9.15
CA ASP A 46 19.09 12.82 9.60
C ASP A 46 19.28 11.54 8.76
N PRO A 47 20.22 11.50 7.81
CA PRO A 47 20.44 10.33 6.95
C PRO A 47 20.87 9.09 7.74
N ILE A 48 21.34 9.24 8.99
CA ILE A 48 21.86 8.16 9.83
C ILE A 48 20.77 7.57 10.73
N ARG A 49 19.74 8.34 11.10
CA ARG A 49 18.72 7.90 12.06
C ARG A 49 17.38 7.61 11.39
N ARG A 50 16.73 6.53 11.82
CA ARG A 50 15.39 6.13 11.37
C ARG A 50 14.50 5.78 12.54
N LYS A 51 13.19 5.93 12.37
CA LYS A 51 12.21 5.37 13.31
C LYS A 51 11.84 3.95 12.86
N CYS A 52 11.84 3.01 13.80
CA CYS A 52 11.51 1.63 13.50
C CYS A 52 10.01 1.47 13.16
N GLY A 53 9.68 0.86 12.02
CA GLY A 53 8.30 0.55 11.63
C GLY A 53 7.61 -0.41 12.61
N HIS A 54 8.37 -1.30 13.25
CA HIS A 54 7.89 -2.26 14.24
C HIS A 54 7.83 -1.68 15.66
N CYS A 55 8.98 -1.55 16.32
CA CYS A 55 9.05 -1.20 17.75
C CYS A 55 8.98 0.31 18.03
N LYS A 56 8.90 1.14 16.99
CA LYS A 56 8.83 2.61 17.05
C LYS A 56 10.04 3.32 17.69
N ARG A 57 11.11 2.59 18.05
CA ARG A 57 12.37 3.15 18.56
C ARG A 57 13.17 3.80 17.43
N ILE A 58 13.90 4.86 17.76
CA ILE A 58 14.88 5.47 16.85
C ILE A 58 16.15 4.61 16.86
N TYR A 59 16.71 4.33 15.68
CA TYR A 59 17.93 3.54 15.52
C TYR A 59 18.86 4.14 14.46
N SER A 60 20.13 3.73 14.47
CA SER A 60 21.10 4.07 13.43
C SER A 60 21.06 3.05 12.29
N VAL A 61 21.05 3.52 11.04
CA VAL A 61 21.06 2.65 9.85
C VAL A 61 22.30 1.75 9.77
N TYR A 62 23.42 2.17 10.36
CA TYR A 62 24.67 1.38 10.37
C TYR A 62 24.65 0.22 11.38
N ASN A 63 23.93 0.38 12.49
CA ASN A 63 23.82 -0.66 13.51
C ASN A 63 22.37 -0.80 14.00
N PRO A 64 21.47 -1.33 13.15
CA PRO A 64 20.08 -1.53 13.52
C PRO A 64 19.96 -2.64 14.57
N PRO A 65 19.16 -2.44 15.63
CA PRO A 65 18.96 -3.43 16.67
C PRO A 65 18.47 -4.78 16.12
N LYS A 66 19.05 -5.87 16.64
CA LYS A 66 18.71 -7.26 16.32
C LYS A 66 18.64 -8.10 17.60
N PRO A 67 17.59 -8.92 17.81
CA PRO A 67 16.33 -8.90 17.06
C PRO A 67 15.47 -7.69 17.44
N CYS A 68 14.55 -7.29 16.57
CA CYS A 68 13.54 -6.29 16.91
C CYS A 68 12.37 -6.98 17.62
N ARG A 69 12.03 -6.55 18.84
CA ARG A 69 10.90 -7.10 19.61
C ARG A 69 9.81 -6.05 19.76
N TYR A 70 8.56 -6.43 19.48
CA TYR A 70 7.46 -5.47 19.36
C TYR A 70 6.08 -6.11 19.55
N HIS A 71 5.07 -5.25 19.55
CA HIS A 71 3.66 -5.60 19.43
C HIS A 71 3.22 -5.21 18.02
N TRP A 72 2.74 -6.19 17.24
CA TRP A 72 2.50 -6.01 15.81
C TRP A 72 1.22 -5.21 15.49
N ARG A 73 0.31 -5.07 16.45
CA ARG A 73 -0.82 -4.12 16.38
C ARG A 73 -0.70 -3.06 17.46
N GLY A 74 -1.46 -1.98 17.28
CA GLY A 74 -1.56 -0.86 18.21
C GLY A 74 -2.15 -1.22 19.58
N TYR A 75 -2.44 -0.18 20.35
CA TYR A 75 -2.88 -0.28 21.74
C TYR A 75 -4.32 0.18 21.89
N ARG A 76 -5.16 -0.60 22.58
CA ARG A 76 -6.54 -0.23 22.89
C ARG A 76 -6.55 0.49 24.24
N HIS A 77 -6.62 1.82 24.19
CA HIS A 77 -6.51 2.67 25.37
C HIS A 77 -7.59 2.39 26.42
N GLU A 78 -8.84 2.17 25.98
CA GLU A 78 -9.99 1.90 26.85
C GLU A 78 -9.81 0.65 27.70
N LEU A 79 -9.20 -0.40 27.14
CA LEU A 79 -9.01 -1.68 27.83
C LEU A 79 -7.63 -1.84 28.46
N GLY A 80 -6.72 -0.89 28.25
CA GLY A 80 -5.38 -0.97 28.83
C GLY A 80 -4.45 -2.02 28.18
N VAL A 81 -4.77 -2.54 26.99
CA VAL A 81 -4.11 -3.71 26.38
C VAL A 81 -3.63 -3.52 24.94
N ASN A 82 -2.61 -4.27 24.57
CA ASN A 82 -2.13 -4.37 23.18
C ASN A 82 -3.11 -5.19 22.34
N ILE A 83 -3.57 -4.65 21.21
CA ILE A 83 -4.59 -5.27 20.33
C ILE A 83 -4.12 -6.63 19.80
N CYS A 84 -2.81 -6.80 19.62
CA CYS A 84 -2.22 -8.02 19.06
C CYS A 84 -2.24 -9.24 19.98
N CYS A 85 -2.29 -9.07 21.30
CA CYS A 85 -2.11 -10.18 22.25
C CYS A 85 -2.87 -10.02 23.57
N ASN A 86 -3.66 -8.96 23.72
CA ASN A 86 -4.39 -8.59 24.93
C ASN A 86 -3.53 -8.46 26.20
N ARG A 87 -2.20 -8.36 26.07
CA ARG A 87 -1.28 -8.09 27.18
C ARG A 87 -1.32 -6.61 27.57
N PRO A 88 -1.12 -6.25 28.85
CA PRO A 88 -1.12 -4.86 29.29
C PRO A 88 0.02 -4.04 28.67
N LYS A 89 -0.11 -2.71 28.73
CA LYS A 89 0.95 -1.79 28.28
C LYS A 89 2.27 -2.07 29.01
N GLY A 90 3.36 -2.17 28.27
CA GLY A 90 4.69 -2.49 28.83
C GLY A 90 4.89 -3.97 29.16
N GLY A 91 3.89 -4.83 28.91
CA GLY A 91 4.05 -6.28 29.00
C GLY A 91 5.05 -6.83 27.98
N ALA A 92 5.37 -8.12 28.11
CA ALA A 92 6.30 -8.79 27.21
C ALA A 92 5.83 -8.71 25.75
N PHE A 93 6.76 -8.38 24.84
CA PHE A 93 6.52 -8.34 23.40
C PHE A 93 5.96 -9.67 22.87
N CYS A 94 5.08 -9.59 21.87
CA CYS A 94 4.42 -10.78 21.27
C CYS A 94 4.91 -11.12 19.86
N ALA A 95 5.72 -10.25 19.24
CA ALA A 95 6.31 -10.46 17.93
C ALA A 95 7.81 -10.17 17.97
N THR A 96 8.55 -10.82 17.07
CA THR A 96 9.99 -10.60 16.89
C THR A 96 10.30 -10.59 15.40
N ALA A 97 11.09 -9.62 14.95
CA ALA A 97 11.62 -9.50 13.60
C ALA A 97 13.16 -9.60 13.62
N PRO A 98 13.80 -9.98 12.50
CA PRO A 98 15.25 -10.15 12.44
C PRO A 98 16.04 -8.89 12.83
N ARG A 99 15.50 -7.71 12.52
CA ARG A 99 16.11 -6.40 12.81
C ARG A 99 15.08 -5.28 12.81
N CYS A 100 15.45 -4.09 13.29
CA CYS A 100 14.66 -2.88 13.05
C CYS A 100 14.64 -2.54 11.55
N VAL A 101 13.48 -2.09 11.09
CA VAL A 101 13.16 -1.70 9.71
C VAL A 101 12.52 -0.31 9.71
N THR A 102 12.32 0.34 8.57
CA THR A 102 11.70 1.67 8.53
C THR A 102 10.61 1.79 7.47
N ASP A 103 9.54 2.51 7.82
CA ASP A 103 8.48 2.93 6.89
C ASP A 103 8.90 4.18 6.11
N ASP A 104 9.94 4.87 6.59
CA ASP A 104 10.38 6.19 6.12
C ASP A 104 10.73 6.13 4.64
N VAL A 105 10.13 7.04 3.87
CA VAL A 105 10.46 7.25 2.46
C VAL A 105 11.21 8.56 2.32
N ASP A 106 12.30 8.54 1.57
CA ASP A 106 12.97 9.77 1.17
C ASP A 106 12.10 10.53 0.16
N ALA A 107 11.29 11.45 0.67
CA ALA A 107 10.41 12.29 -0.14
C ALA A 107 11.17 13.17 -1.16
N ASN A 108 12.48 13.38 -0.97
CA ASN A 108 13.31 14.15 -1.92
C ASN A 108 13.88 13.27 -3.04
N ASN A 109 13.72 11.94 -2.96
CA ASN A 109 14.33 10.97 -3.89
C ASN A 109 13.32 9.93 -4.42
N LEU A 110 12.16 10.40 -4.90
CA LEU A 110 11.10 9.57 -5.47
C LEU A 110 11.34 9.30 -6.97
N LEU A 111 12.37 8.50 -7.28
CA LEU A 111 12.75 8.16 -8.66
C LEU A 111 12.06 6.89 -9.18
N GLY A 112 11.97 6.78 -10.50
CA GLY A 112 11.54 5.56 -11.19
C GLY A 112 10.01 5.39 -11.28
N TYR A 113 9.25 6.44 -11.03
CA TYR A 113 7.79 6.41 -11.10
C TYR A 113 7.30 6.34 -12.55
N LYS A 114 6.26 5.55 -12.81
CA LYS A 114 5.58 5.52 -14.10
C LYS A 114 4.27 6.28 -14.03
N ASN A 115 4.15 7.31 -14.87
CA ASN A 115 2.91 8.05 -15.01
C ASN A 115 1.98 7.33 -16.00
N THR A 116 1.08 6.52 -15.45
CA THR A 116 0.10 5.74 -16.21
C THR A 116 -0.86 6.64 -17.01
N SER A 117 -1.11 7.86 -16.55
CA SER A 117 -1.91 8.87 -17.26
C SER A 117 -1.21 9.46 -18.50
N VAL A 118 0.04 9.10 -18.76
CA VAL A 118 0.82 9.57 -19.93
C VAL A 118 1.32 8.42 -20.78
N VAL A 119 1.89 7.38 -20.15
CA VAL A 119 2.54 6.27 -20.86
C VAL A 119 1.69 5.00 -20.91
N GLY A 120 0.54 5.00 -20.24
CA GLY A 120 -0.36 3.87 -20.20
C GLY A 120 -1.10 3.67 -21.52
N ARG A 121 -1.34 2.41 -21.87
CA ARG A 121 -2.05 2.00 -23.10
C ARG A 121 -3.45 1.45 -22.83
N GLY A 122 -3.88 1.46 -21.57
CA GLY A 122 -5.22 1.05 -21.15
C GLY A 122 -6.32 1.92 -21.75
N GLY A 123 -7.46 1.28 -22.05
CA GLY A 123 -8.67 1.95 -22.47
C GLY A 123 -9.49 2.51 -21.30
N PRO A 124 -10.67 3.07 -21.57
CA PRO A 124 -11.66 3.41 -20.55
C PRO A 124 -12.18 2.14 -19.86
N ASP A 125 -11.59 1.81 -18.72
CA ASP A 125 -11.90 0.62 -17.92
C ASP A 125 -11.82 0.95 -16.43
N VAL A 126 -12.34 0.06 -15.58
CA VAL A 126 -12.25 0.16 -14.12
C VAL A 126 -11.52 -1.05 -13.57
N TYR A 127 -10.45 -0.80 -12.81
CA TYR A 127 -9.69 -1.85 -12.14
C TYR A 127 -9.49 -1.53 -10.66
N ALA A 128 -9.67 -2.52 -9.80
CA ALA A 128 -9.22 -2.46 -8.42
C ALA A 128 -7.80 -3.00 -8.33
N ILE A 129 -6.95 -2.32 -7.57
CA ILE A 129 -5.55 -2.70 -7.38
C ILE A 129 -5.23 -2.71 -5.89
N ASP A 130 -4.47 -3.71 -5.48
CA ASP A 130 -3.93 -3.83 -4.12
C ASP A 130 -2.55 -4.50 -4.19
N ALA A 131 -1.65 -4.12 -3.28
CA ALA A 131 -0.28 -4.62 -3.25
C ALA A 131 0.14 -5.05 -1.84
N GLU A 132 1.00 -6.06 -1.80
CA GLU A 132 1.66 -6.47 -0.56
C GLU A 132 3.09 -5.95 -0.51
N MET A 133 3.50 -5.55 0.70
CA MET A 133 4.80 -4.94 0.94
C MET A 133 5.66 -5.75 1.89
N VAL A 134 6.96 -5.65 1.67
CA VAL A 134 8.05 -6.20 2.49
C VAL A 134 8.99 -5.07 2.89
N TYR A 135 9.84 -5.30 3.89
CA TYR A 135 10.92 -4.38 4.19
C TYR A 135 12.21 -4.83 3.52
N THR A 136 12.86 -3.89 2.85
CA THR A 136 14.21 -4.03 2.31
C THR A 136 15.22 -3.29 3.18
N GLU A 137 16.49 -3.29 2.79
CA GLU A 137 17.54 -2.53 3.48
C GLU A 137 17.27 -1.03 3.53
N ASP A 138 16.52 -0.49 2.56
CA ASP A 138 16.24 0.94 2.45
C ASP A 138 14.94 1.31 3.19
N CYS A 139 13.82 0.70 2.81
CA CYS A 139 12.50 0.98 3.38
C CYS A 139 11.49 -0.13 3.06
N MET A 140 10.20 0.13 3.29
CA MET A 140 9.12 -0.72 2.82
C MET A 140 8.96 -0.63 1.29
N GLU A 141 8.85 -1.74 0.59
CA GLU A 141 8.68 -1.81 -0.88
C GLU A 141 7.62 -2.84 -1.26
N ALA A 142 6.91 -2.62 -2.37
CA ALA A 142 5.95 -3.58 -2.88
C ALA A 142 6.68 -4.79 -3.48
N CYS A 143 6.05 -5.96 -3.37
CA CYS A 143 6.60 -7.23 -3.88
C CYS A 143 5.52 -8.23 -4.35
N ALA A 144 4.25 -7.90 -4.17
CA ALA A 144 3.15 -8.57 -4.84
C ALA A 144 2.08 -7.54 -5.22
N VAL A 145 1.35 -7.79 -6.29
CA VAL A 145 0.26 -6.92 -6.74
C VAL A 145 -0.83 -7.76 -7.39
N THR A 146 -2.08 -7.39 -7.14
CA THR A 146 -3.24 -7.94 -7.86
C THR A 146 -4.03 -6.80 -8.49
N LEU A 147 -4.48 -7.02 -9.73
CA LEU A 147 -5.39 -6.18 -10.48
C LEU A 147 -6.67 -6.98 -10.76
N VAL A 148 -7.82 -6.40 -10.43
CA VAL A 148 -9.15 -7.00 -10.54
C VAL A 148 -10.03 -6.14 -11.43
N GLY A 149 -10.68 -6.74 -12.43
CA GLY A 149 -11.62 -6.04 -13.30
C GLY A 149 -12.99 -5.79 -12.64
N ALA A 150 -13.82 -4.97 -13.28
CA ALA A 150 -15.17 -4.62 -12.80
C ALA A 150 -16.13 -5.83 -12.62
N ASN A 151 -15.80 -6.99 -13.21
CA ASN A 151 -16.51 -8.25 -13.00
C ASN A 151 -16.00 -9.04 -11.76
N CYS A 152 -15.19 -8.40 -10.91
CA CYS A 152 -14.55 -9.01 -9.74
C CYS A 152 -13.67 -10.22 -10.08
N LYS A 153 -13.13 -10.29 -11.30
CA LYS A 153 -12.16 -11.32 -11.71
C LYS A 153 -10.75 -10.75 -11.77
N VAL A 154 -9.79 -11.55 -11.33
CA VAL A 154 -8.37 -11.22 -11.44
C VAL A 154 -7.99 -11.13 -12.91
N VAL A 155 -7.38 -10.01 -13.30
CA VAL A 155 -6.88 -9.77 -14.66
C VAL A 155 -5.35 -9.81 -14.73
N TYR A 156 -4.69 -9.54 -13.60
CA TYR A 156 -3.25 -9.64 -13.44
C TYR A 156 -2.91 -9.87 -11.97
N GLU A 157 -2.04 -10.83 -11.68
CA GLU A 157 -1.53 -11.09 -10.34
C GLU A 157 -0.08 -11.57 -10.43
N THR A 158 0.81 -11.01 -9.60
CA THR A 158 2.18 -11.52 -9.55
C THR A 158 2.86 -11.20 -8.23
N ARG A 159 3.88 -12.00 -7.91
CA ARG A 159 4.97 -11.64 -7.01
C ARG A 159 6.16 -11.13 -7.82
N PHE A 160 6.99 -10.28 -7.24
CA PHE A 160 8.19 -9.73 -7.84
C PHE A 160 9.21 -9.37 -6.77
N LEU A 161 10.48 -9.36 -7.15
CA LEU A 161 11.57 -8.99 -6.26
C LEU A 161 11.77 -7.46 -6.28
N PRO A 162 11.92 -6.82 -5.10
CA PRO A 162 12.44 -5.46 -5.04
C PRO A 162 13.92 -5.43 -5.45
N ASP A 163 14.43 -4.24 -5.79
CA ASP A 163 15.82 -4.06 -6.23
C ASP A 163 16.82 -4.33 -5.09
N LYS A 164 16.38 -4.15 -3.84
CA LYS A 164 17.16 -4.34 -2.62
C LYS A 164 16.79 -5.65 -1.92
N PRO A 165 17.73 -6.29 -1.19
CA PRO A 165 17.44 -7.51 -0.45
C PRO A 165 16.30 -7.32 0.55
N ILE A 166 15.38 -8.29 0.57
CA ILE A 166 14.31 -8.36 1.58
C ILE A 166 14.93 -8.75 2.92
N ILE A 167 14.69 -7.95 3.96
CA ILE A 167 15.20 -8.18 5.32
C ILE A 167 14.09 -8.57 6.31
N ASP A 168 12.83 -8.33 5.96
CA ASP A 168 11.65 -8.74 6.70
C ASP A 168 10.47 -8.86 5.73
N TYR A 169 9.83 -10.03 5.68
CA TYR A 169 8.71 -10.29 4.78
C TYR A 169 7.39 -9.65 5.23
N ASN A 170 7.36 -9.03 6.41
CA ASN A 170 6.17 -8.39 6.97
C ASN A 170 4.98 -9.36 7.06
N THR A 171 5.26 -10.65 7.34
CA THR A 171 4.31 -11.76 7.18
C THR A 171 3.00 -11.58 7.94
N HIS A 172 3.00 -10.89 9.08
CA HIS A 172 1.75 -10.59 9.82
C HIS A 172 0.75 -9.74 9.03
N HIS A 173 1.21 -9.01 8.02
CA HIS A 173 0.39 -8.14 7.17
C HIS A 173 0.28 -8.66 5.75
N SER A 174 1.33 -9.30 5.23
CA SER A 174 1.44 -9.69 3.81
C SER A 174 1.14 -11.16 3.52
N ASP A 175 1.17 -12.02 4.54
CA ASP A 175 1.20 -13.48 4.41
C ASP A 175 2.35 -14.03 3.53
N LEU A 176 3.36 -13.20 3.25
CA LEU A 176 4.52 -13.58 2.44
C LEU A 176 5.64 -14.16 3.29
N THR A 177 6.38 -15.08 2.69
CA THR A 177 7.54 -15.76 3.26
C THR A 177 8.66 -15.87 2.24
N GLU A 178 9.87 -16.23 2.68
CA GLU A 178 11.00 -16.51 1.79
C GLU A 178 10.69 -17.56 0.73
N LYS A 179 9.84 -18.54 1.05
CA LYS A 179 9.47 -19.61 0.11
C LYS A 179 8.73 -19.08 -1.11
N ASP A 180 7.96 -18.00 -0.95
CA ASP A 180 7.18 -17.37 -2.01
C ASP A 180 8.04 -16.72 -3.10
N PHE A 181 9.32 -16.48 -2.80
CA PHE A 181 10.27 -15.80 -3.70
C PHE A 181 11.35 -16.71 -4.27
N ARG A 182 11.42 -17.97 -3.85
CA ARG A 182 12.50 -18.92 -4.21
C ARG A 182 12.71 -19.07 -5.73
N TYR A 183 11.64 -18.94 -6.52
CA TYR A 183 11.67 -19.09 -7.97
C TYR A 183 11.20 -17.83 -8.71
N THR A 184 11.18 -16.69 -8.02
CA THR A 184 10.73 -15.42 -8.59
C THR A 184 11.92 -14.67 -9.16
N SER A 185 11.87 -14.34 -10.45
CA SER A 185 12.84 -13.45 -11.12
C SER A 185 12.20 -12.18 -11.66
N THR A 186 10.89 -12.03 -11.49
CA THR A 186 10.11 -10.85 -11.90
C THR A 186 10.60 -9.61 -11.14
N THR A 187 10.77 -8.50 -11.85
CA THR A 187 11.18 -7.21 -11.27
C THR A 187 10.02 -6.20 -11.30
N LEU A 188 10.12 -5.14 -10.49
CA LEU A 188 9.14 -4.06 -10.52
C LEU A 188 9.00 -3.43 -11.93
N ASN A 189 10.09 -3.32 -12.68
CA ASN A 189 10.03 -2.79 -14.05
C ASN A 189 9.23 -3.72 -14.99
N HIS A 190 9.31 -5.04 -14.82
CA HIS A 190 8.44 -5.96 -15.56
C HIS A 190 6.98 -5.76 -15.17
N VAL A 191 6.70 -5.63 -13.87
CA VAL A 191 5.35 -5.34 -13.36
C VAL A 191 4.81 -4.03 -13.94
N HIS A 192 5.62 -2.98 -14.04
CA HIS A 192 5.22 -1.74 -14.70
C HIS A 192 4.84 -1.96 -16.16
N GLN A 193 5.62 -2.73 -16.92
CA GLN A 193 5.33 -3.00 -18.33
C GLN A 193 3.99 -3.71 -18.50
N GLU A 194 3.68 -4.67 -17.63
CA GLU A 194 2.41 -5.40 -17.64
C GLU A 194 1.24 -4.51 -17.20
N LEU A 195 1.36 -3.79 -16.08
CA LEU A 195 0.31 -2.88 -15.60
C LEU A 195 -0.02 -1.80 -16.64
N LEU A 196 0.97 -1.24 -17.35
CA LEU A 196 0.75 -0.23 -18.39
C LEU A 196 -0.05 -0.75 -19.61
N ARG A 197 -0.26 -2.07 -19.74
CA ARG A 197 -1.17 -2.64 -20.74
C ARG A 197 -2.64 -2.43 -20.37
N TYR A 198 -2.94 -2.40 -19.07
CA TYR A 198 -4.29 -2.25 -18.53
C TYR A 198 -4.59 -0.81 -18.11
N LEU A 199 -3.57 -0.11 -17.61
CA LEU A 199 -3.71 1.23 -17.06
C LEU A 199 -3.39 2.28 -18.12
N GLY A 200 -4.25 3.27 -18.26
CA GLY A 200 -4.10 4.40 -19.17
C GLY A 200 -4.75 5.68 -18.64
N PRO A 201 -4.70 6.79 -19.42
CA PRO A 201 -5.26 8.08 -19.01
C PRO A 201 -6.77 8.06 -18.74
N SER A 202 -7.47 7.12 -19.38
CA SER A 202 -8.92 6.96 -19.23
C SER A 202 -9.32 5.83 -18.29
N THR A 203 -8.38 5.07 -17.73
CA THR A 203 -8.69 4.00 -16.78
C THR A 203 -9.01 4.60 -15.41
N ILE A 204 -9.96 4.04 -14.67
CA ILE A 204 -10.21 4.39 -13.26
C ILE A 204 -9.58 3.30 -12.38
N LEU A 205 -8.71 3.71 -11.47
CA LEU A 205 -8.19 2.84 -10.42
C LEU A 205 -9.03 2.94 -9.14
N VAL A 206 -9.37 1.78 -8.60
CA VAL A 206 -10.11 1.62 -7.34
C VAL A 206 -9.17 1.01 -6.30
N GLY A 207 -9.19 1.50 -5.07
CA GLY A 207 -8.36 0.98 -3.98
C GLY A 207 -8.88 1.35 -2.60
N HIS A 208 -8.16 0.97 -1.54
CA HIS A 208 -8.48 1.33 -0.16
C HIS A 208 -7.26 1.93 0.54
N GLY A 209 -7.21 3.26 0.66
CA GLY A 209 -5.99 3.95 1.10
C GLY A 209 -4.88 3.88 0.05
N LEU A 210 -5.28 3.98 -1.22
CA LEU A 210 -4.50 3.59 -2.39
C LEU A 210 -3.24 4.44 -2.61
N SER A 211 -3.12 5.59 -1.96
CA SER A 211 -1.90 6.39 -2.02
C SER A 211 -0.68 5.63 -1.52
N HIS A 212 -0.85 4.71 -0.56
CA HIS A 212 0.23 3.86 -0.08
C HIS A 212 0.67 2.83 -1.13
N ASP A 213 -0.26 2.15 -1.79
CA ASP A 213 0.04 1.19 -2.85
C ASP A 213 0.76 1.84 -4.02
N LEU A 214 0.24 2.96 -4.52
CA LEU A 214 0.82 3.65 -5.68
C LEU A 214 2.20 4.23 -5.37
N LEU A 215 2.45 4.63 -4.12
CA LEU A 215 3.78 5.00 -3.65
C LEU A 215 4.76 3.83 -3.78
N ARG A 216 4.39 2.65 -3.25
CA ARG A 216 5.27 1.47 -3.19
C ARG A 216 5.41 0.77 -4.53
N LEU A 217 4.39 0.86 -5.38
CA LEU A 217 4.43 0.44 -6.78
C LEU A 217 5.12 1.46 -7.69
N LYS A 218 5.50 2.64 -7.20
CA LYS A 218 6.08 3.73 -8.00
C LYS A 218 5.21 4.10 -9.21
N LEU A 219 3.91 4.32 -8.97
CA LEU A 219 2.94 4.69 -10.01
C LEU A 219 2.36 6.08 -9.73
N ILE A 220 2.14 6.84 -10.81
CA ILE A 220 1.33 8.08 -10.79
C ILE A 220 0.08 7.79 -11.64
N HIS A 221 -1.09 8.06 -11.08
CA HIS A 221 -2.38 7.90 -11.72
C HIS A 221 -3.36 8.96 -11.22
N ASN A 222 -4.23 9.48 -12.09
CA ASN A 222 -5.07 10.63 -11.76
C ASN A 222 -6.54 10.27 -11.54
N LYS A 223 -7.05 9.22 -12.19
CA LYS A 223 -8.44 8.81 -12.09
C LYS A 223 -8.60 7.77 -11.00
N ILE A 224 -8.72 8.23 -9.76
CA ILE A 224 -8.72 7.35 -8.58
C ILE A 224 -10.04 7.42 -7.86
N VAL A 225 -10.55 6.27 -7.44
CA VAL A 225 -11.69 6.10 -6.55
C VAL A 225 -11.21 5.32 -5.33
N ASP A 226 -11.16 5.99 -4.17
CA ASP A 226 -10.65 5.38 -2.95
C ASP A 226 -11.80 5.04 -1.99
N THR A 227 -11.98 3.74 -1.72
CA THR A 227 -13.05 3.24 -0.84
C THR A 227 -12.92 3.74 0.59
N SER A 228 -11.72 4.08 1.07
CA SER A 228 -11.52 4.69 2.39
C SER A 228 -12.13 6.10 2.48
N VAL A 229 -12.30 6.77 1.33
CA VAL A 229 -12.93 8.09 1.19
C VAL A 229 -14.42 7.96 0.83
N LEU A 230 -14.80 6.92 0.07
CA LEU A 230 -16.20 6.66 -0.31
C LEU A 230 -17.11 6.28 0.87
N PHE A 231 -16.52 5.68 1.90
CA PHE A 231 -17.23 5.18 3.08
C PHE A 231 -16.61 5.72 4.38
N PRO A 232 -16.66 7.06 4.61
CA PRO A 232 -16.06 7.68 5.77
C PRO A 232 -16.89 7.43 7.03
N LEU A 233 -16.25 7.50 8.20
CA LEU A 233 -16.97 7.62 9.48
C LEU A 233 -17.63 9.00 9.59
N LYS A 234 -18.61 9.12 10.49
CA LYS A 234 -19.33 10.38 10.78
C LYS A 234 -18.41 11.54 11.18
N ASP A 235 -17.23 11.24 11.72
CA ASP A 235 -16.21 12.21 12.14
C ASP A 235 -15.10 12.41 11.08
N GLY A 236 -15.28 11.87 9.87
CA GLY A 236 -14.32 11.99 8.76
C GLY A 236 -13.13 11.05 8.83
N LYS A 237 -13.06 10.14 9.82
CA LYS A 237 -12.00 9.13 9.90
C LYS A 237 -12.23 8.00 8.89
N THR A 238 -11.14 7.45 8.38
CA THR A 238 -11.17 6.26 7.52
C THR A 238 -11.48 5.01 8.32
N ARG A 239 -12.14 4.05 7.67
CA ARG A 239 -12.42 2.72 8.20
C ARG A 239 -11.45 1.72 7.60
N GLY A 240 -11.13 0.64 8.31
CA GLY A 240 -10.37 -0.46 7.71
C GLY A 240 -11.24 -1.26 6.75
N LEU A 241 -10.64 -1.80 5.69
CA LEU A 241 -11.32 -2.57 4.65
C LEU A 241 -12.19 -3.70 5.20
N GLN A 242 -11.67 -4.49 6.16
CA GLN A 242 -12.43 -5.56 6.81
C GLN A 242 -13.73 -5.06 7.48
N SER A 243 -13.71 -3.87 8.07
CA SER A 243 -14.91 -3.29 8.68
C SER A 243 -15.92 -2.83 7.64
N LEU A 244 -15.46 -2.38 6.47
CA LEU A 244 -16.34 -2.04 5.35
C LEU A 244 -16.96 -3.31 4.73
N GLU A 245 -16.17 -4.36 4.56
CA GLU A 245 -16.66 -5.65 4.09
C GLU A 245 -17.78 -6.18 4.99
N GLU A 246 -17.55 -6.22 6.32
CA GLU A 246 -18.52 -6.74 7.28
C GLU A 246 -19.82 -5.93 7.36
N GLU A 247 -19.79 -4.64 7.01
CA GLU A 247 -20.98 -3.78 7.06
C GLU A 247 -21.76 -3.75 5.74
N TYR A 248 -21.06 -3.72 4.61
CA TYR A 248 -21.67 -3.42 3.31
C TYR A 248 -21.83 -4.63 2.40
N LEU A 249 -21.11 -5.73 2.64
CA LEU A 249 -21.16 -6.92 1.81
C LEU A 249 -21.84 -8.07 2.57
N GLU A 250 -22.92 -8.61 2.01
CA GLU A 250 -23.69 -9.70 2.63
C GLU A 250 -22.87 -10.98 2.77
N ASP A 251 -22.06 -11.29 1.75
CA ASP A 251 -21.14 -12.42 1.73
C ASP A 251 -19.69 -11.96 1.80
N LYS A 252 -18.91 -12.58 2.68
CA LYS A 252 -17.46 -12.37 2.73
C LYS A 252 -16.81 -12.83 1.43
N ALA A 253 -15.78 -12.12 0.99
CA ALA A 253 -14.94 -12.60 -0.10
C ALA A 253 -14.31 -13.94 0.28
N GLU A 254 -14.04 -14.76 -0.73
CA GLU A 254 -13.32 -16.02 -0.56
C GLU A 254 -11.96 -15.74 0.11
N SER A 255 -11.62 -16.51 1.15
CA SER A 255 -10.37 -16.27 1.90
C SER A 255 -9.20 -17.09 1.36
N ASP A 256 -9.43 -18.08 0.50
CA ASP A 256 -8.40 -18.93 -0.08
C ASP A 256 -7.90 -18.37 -1.42
N HIS A 257 -7.15 -17.27 -1.32
CA HIS A 257 -6.50 -16.67 -2.46
C HIS A 257 -4.99 -16.93 -2.44
N LYS A 258 -4.41 -17.07 -3.63
CA LYS A 258 -2.97 -17.24 -3.82
C LYS A 258 -2.16 -16.08 -3.24
N LEU A 259 -2.72 -14.87 -3.27
CA LEU A 259 -2.16 -13.67 -2.67
C LEU A 259 -3.24 -12.99 -1.83
N LYS A 260 -2.86 -12.50 -0.65
CA LYS A 260 -3.77 -11.75 0.23
C LYS A 260 -4.35 -10.51 -0.47
N CYS A 261 -3.51 -9.76 -1.21
CA CYS A 261 -3.97 -8.61 -1.99
C CYS A 261 -5.05 -8.93 -3.04
N THR A 262 -5.23 -10.19 -3.43
CA THR A 262 -6.35 -10.59 -4.29
C THR A 262 -7.70 -10.41 -3.60
N GLY A 263 -7.81 -10.85 -2.34
CA GLY A 263 -9.04 -10.66 -1.56
C GLY A 263 -9.34 -9.19 -1.33
N ASP A 264 -8.32 -8.44 -0.92
CA ASP A 264 -8.43 -7.00 -0.64
C ASP A 264 -8.85 -6.22 -1.91
N ALA A 265 -8.30 -6.54 -3.10
CA ALA A 265 -8.70 -5.94 -4.37
C ALA A 265 -10.14 -6.31 -4.78
N ILE A 266 -10.57 -7.57 -4.57
CA ILE A 266 -11.94 -8.02 -4.86
C ILE A 266 -12.94 -7.29 -3.96
N VAL A 267 -12.69 -7.24 -2.65
CA VAL A 267 -13.55 -6.55 -1.68
C VAL A 267 -13.67 -5.07 -2.06
N THR A 268 -12.55 -4.43 -2.39
CA THR A 268 -12.53 -3.04 -2.82
C THR A 268 -13.37 -2.82 -4.09
N MET A 269 -13.26 -3.70 -5.09
CA MET A 269 -14.10 -3.62 -6.29
C MET A 269 -15.59 -3.79 -5.95
N ARG A 270 -15.93 -4.78 -5.11
CA ARG A 270 -17.32 -5.02 -4.66
C ARG A 270 -17.90 -3.80 -3.94
N LEU A 271 -17.13 -3.14 -3.09
CA LEU A 271 -17.55 -1.90 -2.43
C LEU A 271 -17.79 -0.76 -3.43
N ALA A 272 -16.94 -0.62 -4.43
CA ALA A 272 -17.12 0.39 -5.48
C ALA A 272 -18.35 0.13 -6.36
N LEU A 273 -18.72 -1.14 -6.58
CA LEU A 273 -19.94 -1.54 -7.30
C LEU A 273 -21.24 -1.16 -6.57
N LEU A 274 -21.18 -0.77 -5.29
CA LEU A 274 -22.33 -0.27 -4.53
C LEU A 274 -22.66 1.21 -4.81
N LYS A 275 -21.84 1.90 -5.61
CA LYS A 275 -21.99 3.31 -5.97
C LYS A 275 -22.48 3.48 -7.40
#